data_AF-A0A191HU74-F1
#
_entry.id   AF-A0A191HU74-F1
#
_cell.length_a   1.000
_cell.length_b   1.000
_cell.length_c   1.000
_cell.angle_alpha   90.00
_cell.angle_beta   90.00
_cell.angle_gamma   90.00
#
_symmetry.space_group_name_H-M   'P 1'
#
loop_
_entity.id
_entity.type
_entity.pdbx_description
1 polymer ?
#
loop_
_entity_poly.entity_id
_entity_poly.type
_entity_poly.pdbx_seq_one_letter_code
_entity_poly.pdbx_strand_id
1 'polypeptide(L)'
;MKSKNILLDIDLRSQSEIDKNIDRLKGVKGMAYASISLLSIFEDQIKDLSKADFSKIPKSLGEFYIMVLHYCQEGFREVFKLIGSREEAAILFHCSVGKDRTGLIAALLLNLVGVSDKVIVEDYAYSGENIGPVIKKYENMNEEYLKPFLVAGPEAMETFLSELNRTYGNSEGFLKHLGLSNKVIQNIQGTFV
;
A
#
# COMPACT_ATOMS: atom_id res chain seq x y z
N MET A 1 -15.09 16.51 -1.08
CA MET A 1 -14.37 16.33 0.21
C MET A 1 -14.42 17.61 1.06
N LYS A 2 -15.59 18.00 1.59
CA LYS A 2 -15.71 19.20 2.46
C LYS A 2 -16.14 18.90 3.91
N SER A 3 -16.09 17.64 4.35
CA SER A 3 -16.64 17.24 5.66
C SER A 3 -15.75 16.35 6.53
N LYS A 4 -14.49 16.09 6.15
CA LYS A 4 -13.53 15.43 7.04
C LYS A 4 -12.28 16.29 7.11
N ASN A 5 -11.90 16.68 8.32
CA ASN A 5 -10.79 17.57 8.62
C ASN A 5 -9.47 16.81 8.40
N ILE A 6 -9.16 16.43 7.16
CA ILE A 6 -7.95 15.68 6.80
C ILE A 6 -6.76 16.60 7.05
N LEU A 7 -5.86 16.17 7.93
CA LEU A 7 -4.69 16.94 8.35
C LEU A 7 -3.40 16.46 7.70
N LEU A 8 -3.39 15.24 7.16
CA LEU A 8 -2.24 14.65 6.49
C LEU A 8 -2.70 13.87 5.26
N ASP A 9 -2.05 14.13 4.14
CA ASP A 9 -2.14 13.38 2.89
C ASP A 9 -0.80 12.66 2.64
N ILE A 10 -0.84 11.34 2.47
CA ILE A 10 0.31 10.48 2.20
C ILE A 10 0.18 9.90 0.79
N ASP A 11 1.00 10.39 -0.11
CA ASP A 11 1.07 9.95 -1.49
C ASP A 11 2.06 8.79 -1.63
N LEU A 12 1.55 7.59 -1.90
CA LEU A 12 2.33 6.36 -2.01
C LEU A 12 2.96 6.17 -3.40
N ARG A 13 2.79 7.14 -4.30
CA ARG A 13 3.23 7.05 -5.70
C ARG A 13 4.73 7.25 -5.84
N SER A 14 5.27 6.73 -6.94
CA SER A 14 6.62 7.07 -7.39
C SER A 14 6.71 8.55 -7.75
N GLN A 15 7.92 9.12 -7.69
CA GLN A 15 8.12 10.50 -8.15
C GLN A 15 7.70 10.67 -9.61
N SER A 16 7.94 9.65 -10.45
CA SER A 16 7.55 9.66 -11.87
C SER A 16 6.04 9.70 -12.10
N GLU A 17 5.25 9.09 -11.21
CA GLU A 17 3.78 9.14 -11.25
C GLU A 17 3.27 10.51 -10.76
N ILE A 18 3.91 11.07 -9.72
CA ILE A 18 3.60 12.39 -9.16
C ILE A 18 3.86 13.50 -10.19
N ASP A 19 5.00 13.45 -10.88
CA ASP A 19 5.35 14.46 -11.89
C ASP A 19 4.36 14.47 -13.07
N LYS A 20 3.79 13.30 -13.41
CA LYS A 20 2.76 13.17 -14.46
C LYS A 20 1.39 13.65 -14.01
N ASN A 21 1.05 13.44 -12.74
CA ASN A 21 -0.26 13.78 -12.18
C ASN A 21 -0.08 14.37 -10.78
N ILE A 22 0.16 15.67 -10.71
CA ILE A 22 0.36 16.39 -9.45
C ILE A 22 -0.87 16.22 -8.54
N ASP A 23 -0.63 15.90 -7.27
CA ASP A 23 -1.70 15.84 -6.29
C ASP A 23 -2.33 17.22 -6.06
N ARG A 24 -3.66 17.27 -6.09
CA ARG A 24 -4.43 18.51 -5.89
C ARG A 24 -4.44 19.00 -4.44
N LEU A 25 -4.14 18.12 -3.49
CA LEU A 25 -4.04 18.40 -2.07
C LEU A 25 -2.66 18.95 -1.68
N LYS A 26 -1.65 18.76 -2.54
CA LYS A 26 -0.33 19.35 -2.36
C LYS A 26 -0.42 20.88 -2.34
N GLY A 27 -0.03 21.47 -1.20
CA GLY A 27 -0.03 22.93 -1.01
C GLY A 27 -1.36 23.51 -0.49
N VAL A 28 -2.36 22.67 -0.18
CA VAL A 28 -3.59 23.14 0.48
C VAL A 28 -3.27 23.59 1.91
N LYS A 29 -3.65 24.83 2.25
CA LYS A 29 -3.41 25.41 3.57
C LYS A 29 -4.09 24.58 4.66
N GLY A 30 -3.34 24.26 5.72
CA GLY A 30 -3.85 23.49 6.87
C GLY A 30 -3.79 21.97 6.68
N MET A 31 -3.28 21.47 5.56
CA MET A 31 -3.06 20.06 5.28
C MET A 31 -1.57 19.80 5.08
N ALA A 32 -1.01 18.86 5.84
CA ALA A 32 0.32 18.34 5.57
C ALA A 32 0.29 17.38 4.38
N TYR A 33 1.36 17.36 3.59
CA TYR A 33 1.53 16.44 2.47
C TYR A 33 2.87 15.71 2.63
N ALA A 34 2.86 14.38 2.50
CA ALA A 34 4.04 13.54 2.52
C ALA A 34 4.06 12.65 1.27
N SER A 35 5.21 12.58 0.61
CA SER A 35 5.43 11.70 -0.54
C SER A 35 6.34 10.57 -0.10
N ILE A 36 5.83 9.33 -0.09
CA ILE A 36 6.59 8.14 0.26
C ILE A 36 6.37 7.11 -0.85
N SER A 37 7.33 6.92 -1.75
CA SER A 37 7.20 5.84 -2.72
C SER A 37 7.32 4.50 -2.02
N LEU A 38 6.19 3.79 -1.90
CA LEU A 38 6.17 2.48 -1.26
C LEU A 38 6.98 1.45 -2.05
N LEU A 39 7.18 1.65 -3.37
CA LEU A 39 7.82 0.69 -4.27
C LEU A 39 9.18 1.17 -4.78
N SER A 40 9.83 2.11 -4.08
CA SER A 40 11.07 2.78 -4.51
C SER A 40 12.18 1.83 -4.95
N ILE A 41 12.33 0.68 -4.27
CA ILE A 41 13.36 -0.32 -4.60
C ILE A 41 13.13 -0.98 -5.97
N PHE A 42 11.87 -1.14 -6.38
CA PHE A 42 11.56 -1.66 -7.72
C PHE A 42 11.79 -0.61 -8.80
N GLU A 43 11.63 0.68 -8.50
CA GLU A 43 11.90 1.76 -9.46
C GLU A 43 13.38 1.82 -9.85
N ASP A 44 14.28 1.62 -8.89
CA ASP A 44 15.72 1.59 -9.16
C ASP A 44 16.17 0.33 -9.89
N GLN A 45 15.49 -0.81 -9.68
CA GLN A 45 15.77 -2.06 -10.40
C GLN A 45 15.21 -2.08 -11.82
N ILE A 46 14.09 -1.38 -12.09
CA ILE A 46 13.47 -1.31 -13.44
C ILE A 46 14.23 -0.36 -14.39
N LYS A 47 15.09 0.53 -13.89
CA LYS A 47 15.91 1.42 -14.75
C LYS A 47 16.87 0.67 -15.68
N ASP A 48 17.19 -0.59 -15.38
CA ASP A 48 18.05 -1.43 -16.22
C ASP A 48 17.38 -2.78 -16.52
N LEU A 49 16.32 -2.75 -17.34
CA LEU A 49 15.62 -3.93 -17.85
C LEU A 49 16.55 -4.98 -18.50
N SER A 50 17.76 -4.57 -18.93
CA SER A 50 18.76 -5.48 -19.51
C SER A 50 19.42 -6.40 -18.48
N LYS A 51 19.30 -6.09 -17.18
CA LYS A 51 19.77 -6.91 -16.05
C LYS A 51 18.64 -7.52 -15.23
N ALA A 52 17.39 -7.30 -15.63
CA ALA A 52 16.24 -7.89 -14.95
C ALA A 52 16.29 -9.42 -15.12
N ASP A 53 16.41 -10.13 -14.00
CA ASP A 53 16.27 -11.58 -13.99
C ASP A 53 14.79 -11.93 -14.12
N PHE A 54 14.38 -12.28 -15.35
CA PHE A 54 12.99 -12.61 -15.67
C PHE A 54 12.47 -13.83 -14.89
N SER A 55 13.35 -14.66 -14.30
CA SER A 55 12.94 -15.75 -13.40
C SER A 55 12.48 -15.26 -12.02
N LYS A 56 12.81 -14.01 -11.66
CA LYS A 56 12.40 -13.33 -10.42
C LYS A 56 11.19 -12.42 -10.61
N ILE A 57 10.62 -12.38 -11.82
CA ILE A 57 9.37 -11.66 -12.04
C ILE A 57 8.25 -12.45 -11.37
N PRO A 58 7.47 -11.82 -10.48
CA PRO A 58 6.35 -12.49 -9.84
C PRO A 58 5.34 -12.95 -10.89
N LYS A 59 4.89 -14.19 -10.76
CA LYS A 59 3.94 -14.82 -11.69
C LYS A 59 2.48 -14.52 -11.32
N SER A 60 2.26 -13.95 -10.15
CA SER A 60 0.95 -13.53 -9.65
C SER A 60 1.05 -12.24 -8.85
N LEU A 61 -0.08 -11.57 -8.66
CA LEU A 61 -0.18 -10.39 -7.79
C LEU A 61 0.15 -10.74 -6.32
N GLY A 62 -0.21 -11.95 -5.86
CA GLY A 62 0.14 -12.42 -4.53
C GLY A 62 1.66 -12.58 -4.33
N GLU A 63 2.35 -13.18 -5.30
CA GLU A 63 3.83 -13.27 -5.27
C GLU A 63 4.46 -11.87 -5.28
N PHE A 64 3.89 -10.93 -6.05
CA PHE A 64 4.35 -9.55 -6.03
C PHE A 64 4.18 -8.92 -4.63
N TYR A 65 3.04 -9.14 -3.96
CA TYR A 65 2.82 -8.62 -2.60
C TYR A 65 3.76 -9.22 -1.57
N ILE A 66 4.10 -10.51 -1.69
CA ILE A 66 5.16 -11.13 -0.88
C ILE A 66 6.49 -10.40 -1.10
N MET A 67 6.86 -10.13 -2.36
CA MET A 67 8.07 -9.37 -2.66
C MET A 67 8.03 -7.96 -2.07
N VAL A 68 6.90 -7.26 -2.17
CA VAL A 68 6.73 -5.92 -1.57
C VAL A 68 6.92 -5.99 -0.04
N LEU A 69 6.30 -6.97 0.63
CA LEU A 69 6.44 -7.15 2.08
C LEU A 69 7.91 -7.31 2.52
N HIS A 70 8.67 -8.10 1.79
CA HIS A 70 10.07 -8.42 2.14
C HIS A 70 11.07 -7.35 1.72
N TYR A 71 10.85 -6.71 0.56
CA TYR A 71 11.85 -5.80 -0.01
C TYR A 71 11.54 -4.33 0.23
N CYS A 72 10.28 -3.91 0.37
CA CYS A 72 9.89 -2.50 0.51
C CYS A 72 9.73 -2.03 1.97
N GLN A 73 10.51 -2.61 2.87
CA GLN A 73 10.41 -2.42 4.33
C GLN A 73 10.55 -0.95 4.76
N GLU A 74 11.47 -0.18 4.17
CA GLU A 74 11.62 1.24 4.50
C GLU A 74 10.38 2.07 4.14
N GLY A 75 9.72 1.77 3.01
CA GLY A 75 8.49 2.45 2.62
C GLY A 75 7.36 2.22 3.63
N PHE A 76 7.17 0.97 4.07
CA PHE A 76 6.25 0.67 5.17
C PHE A 76 6.64 1.40 6.45
N ARG A 77 7.92 1.35 6.82
CA ARG A 77 8.42 1.98 8.04
C ARG A 77 8.13 3.48 8.08
N GLU A 78 8.38 4.19 6.99
CA GLU A 78 8.12 5.63 6.89
C GLU A 78 6.62 5.95 6.98
N VAL A 79 5.77 5.20 6.26
CA VAL A 79 4.31 5.38 6.30
C VAL A 79 3.78 5.19 7.72
N PHE A 80 4.08 4.06 8.35
CA PHE A 80 3.56 3.76 9.69
C PHE A 80 4.15 4.68 10.77
N LYS A 81 5.41 5.12 10.61
CA LYS A 81 5.99 6.13 11.49
C LYS A 81 5.25 7.47 11.38
N LEU A 82 4.88 7.91 10.19
CA LEU A 82 4.09 9.12 10.01
C LEU A 82 2.69 8.98 10.62
N ILE A 83 2.01 7.86 10.36
CA ILE A 83 0.67 7.59 10.91
C ILE A 83 0.71 7.65 12.44
N GLY A 84 1.62 6.91 13.09
CA GLY A 84 1.70 6.88 14.56
C GLY A 84 2.31 8.12 15.20
N SER A 85 2.84 9.07 14.42
CA SER A 85 3.35 10.36 14.92
C SER A 85 2.28 11.43 15.09
N ARG A 86 1.06 11.19 14.60
CA ARG A 86 -0.05 12.14 14.61
C ARG A 86 -1.16 11.63 15.51
N GLU A 87 -1.24 12.19 16.71
CA GLU A 87 -2.41 11.99 17.58
C GLU A 87 -3.60 12.78 17.00
N GLU A 88 -4.78 12.16 16.91
CA GLU A 88 -6.05 12.79 16.56
C GLU A 88 -6.13 13.45 15.16
N ALA A 89 -5.41 12.92 14.17
CA ALA A 89 -5.47 13.41 12.79
C ALA A 89 -6.25 12.48 11.87
N ALA A 90 -7.17 13.03 11.07
CA ALA A 90 -7.66 12.31 9.91
C ALA A 90 -6.56 12.26 8.83
N ILE A 91 -6.15 11.05 8.47
CA ILE A 91 -5.07 10.79 7.50
C ILE A 91 -5.69 10.22 6.22
N LEU A 92 -5.33 10.80 5.09
CA LEU A 92 -5.53 10.24 3.76
C LEU A 92 -4.23 9.58 3.33
N PHE A 93 -4.31 8.36 2.79
CA PHE A 93 -3.20 7.75 2.06
C PHE A 93 -3.74 7.18 0.75
N HIS A 94 -3.02 7.39 -0.33
CA HIS A 94 -3.48 6.99 -1.66
C HIS A 94 -2.32 6.58 -2.54
N CYS A 95 -2.64 5.94 -3.67
CA CYS A 95 -1.68 5.70 -4.75
C CYS A 95 -2.29 6.20 -6.06
N SER A 96 -1.90 5.65 -7.21
CA SER A 96 -2.43 6.07 -8.51
C SER A 96 -3.90 5.70 -8.72
N VAL A 97 -4.31 4.51 -8.29
CA VAL A 97 -5.67 3.99 -8.50
C VAL A 97 -6.35 3.50 -7.22
N GLY A 98 -5.67 3.61 -6.08
CA GLY A 98 -6.22 3.26 -4.76
C GLY A 98 -6.31 1.76 -4.46
N LYS A 99 -5.69 0.89 -5.27
CA LYS A 99 -5.80 -0.58 -5.14
C LYS A 99 -4.63 -1.18 -4.39
N ASP A 100 -3.47 -1.26 -5.04
CA ASP A 100 -2.41 -2.17 -4.58
C ASP A 100 -1.64 -1.62 -3.38
N ARG A 101 -0.88 -0.53 -3.57
CA ARG A 101 -0.11 0.12 -2.49
C ARG A 101 -1.01 0.59 -1.35
N THR A 102 -2.17 1.15 -1.67
CA THR A 102 -3.18 1.56 -0.68
C THR A 102 -3.74 0.36 0.07
N GLY A 103 -4.09 -0.72 -0.63
CA GLY A 103 -4.63 -1.94 -0.03
C GLY A 103 -3.65 -2.63 0.92
N LEU A 104 -2.35 -2.64 0.61
CA LEU A 104 -1.33 -3.19 1.52
C LEU A 104 -1.22 -2.40 2.83
N ILE A 105 -1.26 -1.06 2.77
CA ILE A 105 -1.27 -0.23 3.97
C ILE A 105 -2.57 -0.42 4.76
N ALA A 106 -3.72 -0.44 4.09
CA ALA A 106 -5.02 -0.66 4.72
C ALA A 106 -5.09 -2.03 5.42
N ALA A 107 -4.63 -3.10 4.76
CA ALA A 107 -4.60 -4.45 5.32
C ALA A 107 -3.78 -4.54 6.60
N LEU A 108 -2.58 -3.93 6.60
CA LEU A 108 -1.72 -3.88 7.79
C LEU A 108 -2.35 -3.05 8.93
N LEU A 109 -3.01 -1.93 8.63
CA LEU A 109 -3.73 -1.15 9.63
C LEU A 109 -4.89 -1.92 10.26
N LEU A 110 -5.72 -2.57 9.43
CA LEU A 110 -6.87 -3.37 9.87
C LEU A 110 -6.42 -4.58 10.71
N ASN A 111 -5.40 -5.30 10.26
CA ASN A 111 -4.84 -6.43 11.00
C ASN A 111 -4.21 -5.96 12.32
N LEU A 112 -3.56 -4.79 12.36
CA LEU A 112 -2.99 -4.22 13.58
C LEU A 112 -4.04 -3.91 14.66
N VAL A 113 -5.26 -3.54 14.26
CA VAL A 113 -6.38 -3.26 15.19
C VAL A 113 -7.27 -4.49 15.42
N GLY A 114 -6.84 -5.67 14.96
CA GLY A 114 -7.49 -6.95 15.27
C GLY A 114 -8.67 -7.32 14.37
N VAL A 115 -8.82 -6.67 13.21
CA VAL A 115 -9.80 -7.11 12.20
C VAL A 115 -9.35 -8.45 11.63
N SER A 116 -10.30 -9.37 11.42
CA SER A 116 -10.00 -10.71 10.92
C SER A 116 -9.53 -10.69 9.46
N ASP A 117 -8.62 -11.58 9.10
CA ASP A 117 -8.08 -11.70 7.74
C ASP A 117 -9.19 -11.83 6.69
N LYS A 118 -10.28 -12.54 7.01
CA LYS A 118 -11.45 -12.65 6.13
C LYS A 118 -12.05 -11.28 5.77
N VAL A 119 -12.26 -10.42 6.77
CA VAL A 119 -12.84 -9.08 6.54
C VAL A 119 -11.86 -8.20 5.77
N ILE A 120 -10.56 -8.33 6.03
CA ILE A 120 -9.52 -7.59 5.30
C ILE A 120 -9.51 -7.98 3.82
N VAL A 121 -9.61 -9.28 3.53
CA VAL A 121 -9.68 -9.80 2.16
C VAL A 121 -10.95 -9.30 1.45
N GLU A 122 -12.09 -9.30 2.13
CA GLU A 122 -13.36 -8.77 1.59
C GLU A 122 -13.27 -7.27 1.29
N ASP A 123 -12.70 -6.47 2.19
CA ASP A 123 -12.47 -5.02 1.99
C ASP A 123 -11.54 -4.74 0.80
N TYR A 124 -10.44 -5.50 0.69
CA TYR A 124 -9.53 -5.40 -0.43
C TYR A 124 -10.19 -5.78 -1.76
N ALA A 125 -10.97 -6.87 -1.79
CA ALA A 125 -11.67 -7.32 -3.00
C ALA A 125 -12.66 -6.26 -3.52
N TYR A 126 -13.33 -5.53 -2.62
CA TYR A 126 -14.24 -4.44 -2.99
C TYR A 126 -13.52 -3.29 -3.74
N SER A 127 -12.24 -3.06 -3.44
CA SER A 127 -11.43 -2.10 -4.21
C SER A 127 -11.22 -2.54 -5.65
N GLY A 128 -11.18 -3.85 -5.91
CA GLY A 128 -11.09 -4.44 -7.25
C GLY A 128 -12.33 -4.22 -8.11
N GLU A 129 -13.52 -4.21 -7.52
CA GLU A 129 -14.78 -3.98 -8.24
C GLU A 129 -14.87 -2.55 -8.79
N ASN A 130 -14.20 -1.59 -8.14
CA ASN A 130 -14.29 -0.17 -8.45
C ASN A 130 -13.21 0.34 -9.44
N ILE A 131 -12.28 -0.51 -9.88
CA ILE A 131 -11.25 -0.13 -10.86
C ILE A 131 -11.64 -0.38 -12.32
N GLY A 132 -12.90 -0.74 -12.61
CA GLY A 132 -13.41 -0.95 -13.97
C GLY A 132 -13.00 0.13 -15.00
N PRO A 133 -13.06 1.44 -14.67
CA PRO A 133 -12.60 2.50 -15.57
C PRO A 133 -11.08 2.50 -15.84
N VAL A 134 -10.27 2.01 -14.90
CA VAL A 134 -8.81 1.88 -15.04
C VAL A 134 -8.48 0.69 -15.94
N ILE A 135 -9.17 -0.44 -15.77
CA ILE A 135 -9.01 -1.64 -16.61
C ILE A 135 -9.28 -1.29 -18.08
N LYS A 136 -10.33 -0.50 -18.36
CA LYS A 136 -10.64 0.02 -19.71
C LYS A 136 -9.47 0.75 -20.40
N LYS A 137 -8.65 1.47 -19.63
CA LYS A 137 -7.49 2.19 -20.16
C LYS A 137 -6.39 1.27 -20.67
N TYR A 138 -6.37 0.01 -20.21
CA TYR A 138 -5.36 -0.99 -20.55
C TYR A 138 -5.89 -2.12 -21.43
N GLU A 139 -7.14 -2.05 -21.92
CA GLU A 139 -7.77 -3.05 -22.80
C GLU A 139 -6.97 -3.35 -24.08
N ASN A 140 -6.12 -2.43 -24.53
CA ASN A 140 -5.31 -2.60 -25.74
C ASN A 140 -3.86 -3.10 -25.47
N MET A 141 -3.48 -3.31 -24.21
CA MET A 141 -2.17 -3.89 -23.86
C MET A 141 -2.29 -5.42 -23.77
N ASN A 142 -1.24 -6.12 -24.22
CA ASN A 142 -1.22 -7.58 -24.38
C ASN A 142 -1.76 -8.30 -23.13
N GLU A 143 -2.99 -8.84 -23.24
CA GLU A 143 -3.82 -9.24 -22.09
C GLU A 143 -3.17 -10.32 -21.22
N GLU A 144 -2.37 -11.20 -21.81
CA GLU A 144 -1.88 -12.42 -21.15
C GLU A 144 -0.96 -12.14 -19.94
N TYR A 145 -0.13 -11.10 -20.00
CA TYR A 145 0.81 -10.75 -18.92
C TYR A 145 0.23 -9.78 -17.89
N LEU A 146 -0.79 -9.01 -18.25
CA LEU A 146 -1.35 -7.96 -17.39
C LEU A 146 -2.60 -8.44 -16.63
N LYS A 147 -3.35 -9.40 -17.17
CA LYS A 147 -4.59 -9.91 -16.58
C LYS A 147 -4.44 -10.33 -15.11
N PRO A 148 -3.35 -11.00 -14.67
CA PRO A 148 -3.16 -11.34 -13.25
C PRO A 148 -3.00 -10.13 -12.32
N PHE A 149 -2.60 -8.96 -12.85
CA PHE A 149 -2.36 -7.73 -12.09
C PHE A 149 -3.53 -6.74 -12.18
N LEU A 150 -4.37 -6.88 -13.22
CA LEU A 150 -5.52 -6.01 -13.49
C LEU A 150 -6.72 -6.31 -12.58
N VAL A 151 -6.86 -7.53 -12.06
CA VAL A 151 -7.94 -7.88 -11.13
C VAL A 151 -7.37 -7.92 -9.71
N ALA A 152 -7.94 -7.16 -8.77
CA ALA A 152 -7.70 -7.42 -7.34
C ALA A 152 -8.49 -8.67 -6.95
N GLY A 153 -7.87 -9.83 -7.15
CA GLY A 153 -8.40 -11.07 -6.62
C GLY A 153 -8.20 -11.14 -5.10
N PRO A 154 -9.20 -11.61 -4.33
CA PRO A 154 -9.04 -11.87 -2.89
C PRO A 154 -7.82 -12.73 -2.58
N GLU A 155 -7.45 -13.63 -3.50
CA GLU A 155 -6.33 -14.57 -3.38
C GLU A 155 -4.98 -13.85 -3.21
N ALA A 156 -4.82 -12.67 -3.82
CA ALA A 156 -3.59 -11.89 -3.67
C ALA A 156 -3.43 -11.37 -2.23
N MET A 157 -4.52 -10.92 -1.62
CA MET A 157 -4.51 -10.44 -0.23
C MET A 157 -4.43 -11.60 0.76
N GLU A 158 -5.09 -12.73 0.48
CA GLU A 158 -4.91 -13.97 1.26
C GLU A 158 -3.45 -14.40 1.31
N THR A 159 -2.78 -14.37 0.14
CA THR A 159 -1.35 -14.70 0.03
C THR A 159 -0.49 -13.74 0.85
N PHE A 160 -0.77 -12.44 0.79
CA PHE A 160 -0.06 -11.43 1.58
C PHE A 160 -0.23 -11.62 3.08
N LEU A 161 -1.47 -11.80 3.56
CA LEU A 161 -1.76 -12.01 4.98
C LEU A 161 -1.19 -13.33 5.49
N SER A 162 -1.25 -14.40 4.69
CA SER A 162 -0.62 -15.67 5.02
C SER A 162 0.88 -15.52 5.23
N GLU A 163 1.56 -14.79 4.34
CA GLU A 163 2.99 -14.54 4.44
C GLU A 163 3.36 -13.65 5.63
N LEU A 164 2.58 -12.59 5.87
CA LEU A 164 2.69 -11.72 7.03
C LEU A 164 2.62 -12.52 8.33
N ASN A 165 1.56 -13.33 8.48
CA ASN A 165 1.33 -14.13 9.68
C ASN A 165 2.41 -15.19 9.86
N ARG A 166 2.82 -15.86 8.77
CA ARG A 166 3.88 -16.89 8.79
C ARG A 166 5.23 -16.33 9.20
N THR A 167 5.59 -15.13 8.74
CA THR A 167 6.93 -14.55 8.93
C THR A 167 7.02 -13.72 10.21
N TYR A 168 5.99 -12.94 10.49
CA TYR A 168 6.00 -11.93 11.55
C TYR A 168 4.96 -12.15 12.64
N GLY A 169 4.09 -13.16 12.50
CA GLY A 169 2.98 -13.44 13.41
C GLY A 169 1.74 -12.60 13.12
N ASN A 170 1.91 -11.30 12.90
CA ASN A 170 0.86 -10.33 12.52
C ASN A 170 1.49 -8.98 12.14
N SER A 171 0.66 -7.95 11.92
CA SER A 171 1.11 -6.59 11.62
C SER A 171 1.92 -5.95 12.75
N GLU A 172 1.58 -6.19 14.02
CA GLU A 172 2.37 -5.67 15.14
C GLU A 172 3.80 -6.22 15.13
N GLY A 173 3.94 -7.53 14.90
CA GLY A 173 5.24 -8.18 14.77
C GLY A 173 6.04 -7.64 13.57
N PHE A 174 5.37 -7.38 12.44
CA PHE A 174 6.00 -6.77 11.28
C PHE A 174 6.47 -5.35 11.58
N LEU A 175 5.64 -4.49 12.17
CA LEU A 175 6.03 -3.11 12.51
C LEU A 175 7.17 -3.06 13.55
N LYS A 176 7.21 -3.99 14.51
CA LYS A 176 8.34 -4.15 15.42
C LYS A 176 9.62 -4.57 14.69
N HIS A 177 9.51 -5.49 13.74
CA HIS A 177 10.64 -5.90 12.89
C HIS A 177 11.20 -4.70 12.09
N LEU A 178 10.34 -3.79 11.63
CA LEU A 178 10.73 -2.52 11.00
C LEU A 178 11.34 -1.49 11.99
N GLY A 179 11.45 -1.81 13.27
CA GLY A 179 12.03 -0.94 14.29
C GLY A 179 11.09 0.17 14.79
N LEU A 180 9.77 0.06 14.59
CA LEU A 180 8.82 0.97 15.19
C LEU A 180 8.71 0.70 16.70
N SER A 181 8.67 1.76 17.50
CA SER A 181 8.54 1.63 18.95
C SER A 181 7.11 1.25 19.34
N ASN A 182 6.96 0.59 20.49
CA ASN A 182 5.64 0.27 21.06
C ASN A 182 4.74 1.51 21.18
N LYS A 183 5.32 2.68 21.48
CA LYS A 183 4.57 3.95 21.55
C LYS A 183 3.93 4.30 20.20
N VAL A 184 4.69 4.22 19.10
CA VAL A 184 4.16 4.50 17.76
C VAL A 184 3.04 3.52 17.42
N ILE A 185 3.24 2.23 17.69
CA ILE A 185 2.24 1.19 17.40
C ILE A 185 0.95 1.41 18.22
N GLN A 186 1.08 1.70 19.52
CA GLN A 186 -0.05 1.99 20.41
C GLN A 186 -0.82 3.23 19.98
N ASN A 187 -0.13 4.29 19.54
CA ASN A 187 -0.77 5.49 19.01
C ASN A 187 -1.65 5.18 17.80
N ILE A 188 -1.19 4.31 16.90
CA ILE A 188 -2.00 3.87 15.75
C ILE A 188 -3.23 3.12 16.24
N GLN A 189 -3.05 2.12 17.10
CA GLN A 189 -4.17 1.32 17.63
C GLN A 189 -5.21 2.17 18.35
N GLY A 190 -4.78 3.15 19.17
CA GLY A 190 -5.66 4.06 19.89
C GLY A 190 -6.40 5.07 19.02
N THR A 191 -6.03 5.23 17.73
CA THR A 191 -6.73 6.13 16.81
C THR A 191 -8.01 5.51 16.22
N PHE A 192 -8.12 4.18 16.22
CA PHE A 192 -9.22 3.44 15.59
C PHE A 192 -10.24 2.83 16.58
N VAL A 193 -10.04 3.05 17.90
CA VAL A 193 -10.88 2.49 18.99
C VAL A 193 -11.60 3.60 19.74
#